data_AF-A0A556AYH5-F1
#
_entry.id   AF-A0A556AYH5-F1
#
_cell.length_a   1.000
_cell.length_b   1.000
_cell.length_c   1.000
_cell.angle_alpha   90.00
_cell.angle_beta   90.00
_cell.angle_gamma   90.00
#
_symmetry.space_group_name_H-M   'P 1'
#
loop_
_entity.id
_entity.type
_entity.pdbx_description
1 polymer ?
#
loop_
_entity_poly.entity_id
_entity_poly.type
_entity_poly.pdbx_seq_one_letter_code
_entity_poly.pdbx_strand_id
1 'polypeptide(L)'
;AVRETQGKGLMPDGTTRFSYNGEPIYHYMGTSTFSEYTVVPEISLAKIDQEAPLDKVGLFGCGVTTGIGAVHNTAKVEEGAVAAVFGLGA
;
A
#
# COMPACT_ATOMS: atom_id res chain seq x y z
N ALA A 1 -4.03 11.41 -10.81
CA ALA A 1 -2.87 11.94 -10.06
C ALA A 1 -1.88 10.83 -9.65
N VAL A 2 -1.99 10.19 -8.48
CA VAL A 2 -0.95 9.23 -8.01
C VAL A 2 -0.72 8.06 -8.96
N ARG A 3 -1.79 7.49 -9.54
CA ARG A 3 -1.67 6.37 -10.50
C ARG A 3 -0.84 6.70 -11.75
N GLU A 4 -0.76 7.97 -12.16
CA GLU A 4 -0.01 8.39 -13.36
C GLU A 4 1.50 8.46 -13.09
N THR A 5 1.90 8.72 -11.84
CA THR A 5 3.31 8.89 -11.45
C THR A 5 3.87 7.71 -10.65
N GLN A 6 3.02 6.84 -10.09
CA GLN A 6 3.45 5.71 -9.25
C GLN A 6 4.48 4.81 -9.92
N GLY A 7 4.31 4.51 -11.21
CA GLY A 7 5.23 3.65 -11.98
C GLY A 7 6.51 4.34 -12.40
N LYS A 8 6.56 5.68 -12.29
CA LYS A 8 7.74 6.50 -12.57
C LYS A 8 8.56 6.79 -11.31
N GLY A 9 8.05 6.42 -10.13
CA GLY A 9 8.68 6.66 -8.84
C GLY A 9 8.70 8.13 -8.40
N LEU A 10 7.68 8.89 -8.81
CA LEU A 10 7.59 10.33 -8.54
C LEU A 10 6.29 10.69 -7.82
N MET A 11 6.34 11.80 -7.09
CA MET A 11 5.16 12.46 -6.54
C MET A 11 4.26 12.99 -7.66
N PRO A 12 2.98 13.33 -7.38
CA PRO A 12 2.07 13.87 -8.40
C PRO A 12 2.57 15.13 -9.12
N ASP A 13 3.47 15.89 -8.50
CA ASP A 13 4.12 17.07 -9.07
C ASP A 13 5.35 16.75 -9.96
N GLY A 14 5.65 15.46 -10.17
CA GLY A 14 6.77 15.01 -11.00
C GLY A 14 8.14 15.07 -10.32
N THR A 15 8.21 15.28 -9.00
CA THR A 15 9.47 15.37 -8.25
C THR A 15 9.60 14.23 -7.21
N THR A 16 10.77 14.12 -6.58
CA THR A 16 10.98 13.24 -5.43
C THR A 16 11.12 14.04 -4.14
N ARG A 17 11.00 13.34 -2.99
CA ARG A 17 11.21 13.89 -1.64
C ARG A 17 12.44 13.27 -0.97
N PHE A 18 13.07 12.31 -1.63
CA PHE A 18 14.23 11.60 -1.12
C PHE A 18 15.47 11.96 -1.92
N SER A 19 16.57 12.11 -1.21
CA SER A 19 17.91 12.18 -1.79
C SER A 19 18.90 11.52 -0.85
N TYR A 20 19.99 11.02 -1.39
CA TYR A 20 21.10 10.45 -0.63
C TYR A 20 22.41 10.83 -1.31
N ASN A 21 23.32 11.44 -0.57
CA ASN A 21 24.59 11.97 -1.09
C ASN A 21 24.43 12.91 -2.29
N GLY A 22 23.37 13.71 -2.31
CA GLY A 22 23.07 14.64 -3.40
C GLY A 22 22.35 14.01 -4.60
N GLU A 23 22.22 12.69 -4.64
CA GLU A 23 21.51 11.98 -5.70
C GLU A 23 20.04 11.75 -5.35
N PRO A 24 19.10 11.95 -6.28
CA PRO A 24 17.69 11.70 -6.04
C PRO A 24 17.40 10.21 -5.86
N ILE A 25 16.58 9.88 -4.86
CA ILE A 25 16.02 8.54 -4.69
C ILE A 25 14.55 8.59 -5.10
N TYR A 26 14.09 7.63 -5.90
CA TYR A 26 12.70 7.58 -6.33
C TYR A 26 11.77 7.03 -5.24
N HIS A 27 10.53 7.50 -5.28
CA HIS A 27 9.45 6.92 -4.49
C HIS A 27 9.05 5.55 -5.00
N TYR A 28 8.44 4.74 -4.14
CA TYR A 28 7.84 3.47 -4.52
C TYR A 28 6.35 3.45 -4.16
N MET A 29 5.51 3.16 -5.15
CA MET A 29 4.04 3.04 -5.01
C MET A 29 3.35 4.25 -4.32
N GLY A 30 4.02 5.41 -4.27
CA GLY A 30 3.51 6.60 -3.58
C GLY A 30 3.45 6.48 -2.06
N THR A 31 4.21 5.54 -1.45
CA THR A 31 4.25 5.30 0.00
C THR A 31 5.66 5.30 0.56
N SER A 32 6.59 4.57 -0.07
CA SER A 32 8.02 4.52 0.30
C SER A 32 8.26 4.26 1.80
N THR A 33 7.68 3.18 2.33
CA THR A 33 7.59 2.92 3.78
C THR A 33 8.87 2.38 4.43
N PHE A 34 9.94 2.13 3.66
CA PHE A 34 11.24 1.70 4.19
C PHE A 34 12.15 2.90 4.47
N SER A 35 11.64 3.82 5.27
CA SER A 35 12.32 5.02 5.75
C SER A 35 11.65 5.45 7.05
N GLU A 36 12.42 6.01 8.00
CA GLU A 36 11.88 6.54 9.26
C GLU A 36 10.83 7.64 9.03
N TYR A 37 10.98 8.38 7.91
CA TYR A 37 10.04 9.40 7.47
C TYR A 37 9.74 9.25 5.98
N THR A 38 8.48 9.49 5.61
CA THR A 38 8.04 9.54 4.21
C THR A 38 7.07 10.70 4.01
N VAL A 39 6.98 11.19 2.78
CA VAL A 39 6.04 12.21 2.37
C VAL A 39 5.10 11.57 1.35
N VAL A 40 3.81 11.56 1.68
CA VAL A 40 2.78 10.95 0.82
C VAL A 40 1.78 12.01 0.33
N PRO A 41 1.19 11.81 -0.86
CA PRO A 41 0.01 12.55 -1.26
C PRO A 41 -1.13 12.27 -0.28
N GLU A 42 -1.94 13.28 0.04
CA GLU A 42 -3.09 13.12 0.94
C GLU A 42 -4.02 11.98 0.49
N ILE A 43 -4.25 11.85 -0.82
CA ILE A 43 -5.08 10.79 -1.41
C ILE A 43 -4.52 9.36 -1.24
N SER A 44 -3.26 9.23 -0.82
CA SER A 44 -2.61 7.95 -0.52
C SER A 44 -2.60 7.65 0.99
N LEU A 45 -3.21 8.48 1.82
CA LEU A 45 -3.22 8.35 3.27
C LEU A 45 -4.65 8.13 3.78
N ALA A 46 -4.81 7.12 4.64
CA ALA A 46 -6.05 6.87 5.35
C ALA A 46 -5.80 7.04 6.86
N LYS A 47 -6.55 7.96 7.50
CA LYS A 47 -6.55 8.08 8.96
C LYS A 47 -7.25 6.86 9.57
N ILE A 48 -6.60 6.24 10.54
CA ILE A 48 -7.14 5.11 11.29
C ILE A 48 -7.41 5.48 12.76
N ASP A 49 -7.97 4.55 13.50
CA ASP A 49 -8.18 4.66 14.95
C ASP A 49 -6.85 4.90 15.69
N GLN A 50 -6.86 5.79 16.68
CA GLN A 50 -5.68 6.11 17.48
C GLN A 50 -5.30 5.00 18.46
N GLU A 51 -6.24 4.13 18.83
CA GLU A 51 -6.02 2.99 19.73
C GLU A 51 -5.52 1.74 18.97
N ALA A 52 -5.43 1.81 17.63
CA ALA A 52 -4.99 0.69 16.81
C ALA A 52 -3.51 0.34 17.03
N PRO A 53 -3.16 -0.93 17.31
CA PRO A 53 -1.77 -1.37 17.48
C PRO A 53 -1.03 -1.37 16.13
N LEU A 54 -0.19 -0.36 15.88
CA LEU A 54 0.48 -0.10 14.60
C LEU A 54 1.36 -1.25 14.10
N ASP A 55 1.95 -2.03 15.02
CA ASP A 55 2.74 -3.23 14.73
C ASP A 55 1.92 -4.36 14.07
N LYS A 56 0.60 -4.34 14.22
CA LYS A 56 -0.31 -5.32 13.61
C LYS A 56 -1.06 -4.73 12.43
N VAL A 57 -1.61 -3.52 12.58
CA VAL A 57 -2.49 -2.94 11.56
C VAL A 57 -1.74 -2.48 10.31
N GLY A 58 -0.41 -2.38 10.35
CA GLY A 58 0.40 -2.14 9.15
C GLY A 58 0.14 -3.15 8.02
N LEU A 59 -0.23 -4.39 8.36
CA LEU A 59 -0.56 -5.44 7.40
C LEU A 59 -1.81 -5.13 6.55
N PHE A 60 -2.72 -4.27 7.05
CA PHE A 60 -3.88 -3.83 6.28
C PHE A 60 -3.54 -2.88 5.14
N GLY A 61 -2.32 -2.34 5.09
CA GLY A 61 -1.87 -1.49 4.00
C GLY A 61 -1.69 -2.20 2.66
N CYS A 62 -1.64 -3.54 2.62
CA CYS A 62 -1.47 -4.29 1.37
C CYS A 62 -2.08 -5.70 1.41
N GLY A 63 -1.32 -6.71 1.82
CA GLY A 63 -1.63 -8.12 1.55
C GLY A 63 -2.92 -8.61 2.21
N VAL A 64 -3.17 -8.22 3.46
CA VAL A 64 -4.34 -8.69 4.22
C VAL A 64 -5.65 -8.17 3.60
N THR A 65 -5.75 -6.86 3.36
CA THR A 65 -6.94 -6.26 2.75
C THR A 65 -7.15 -6.72 1.31
N THR A 66 -6.06 -6.97 0.57
CA THR A 66 -6.13 -7.52 -0.79
C THR A 66 -6.70 -8.93 -0.79
N GLY A 67 -6.23 -9.81 0.11
CA GLY A 67 -6.75 -11.18 0.24
C GLY A 67 -8.22 -11.21 0.66
N ILE A 68 -8.58 -10.44 1.69
CA ILE A 68 -9.97 -10.29 2.15
C ILE A 68 -10.87 -9.75 1.02
N GLY A 69 -10.41 -8.71 0.33
CA GLY A 69 -11.12 -8.11 -0.79
C GLY A 69 -11.29 -9.05 -1.98
N ALA A 70 -10.30 -9.90 -2.27
CA ALA A 70 -10.40 -10.89 -3.34
C ALA A 70 -11.56 -11.88 -3.09
N VAL A 71 -11.74 -12.31 -1.84
CA VAL A 71 -12.84 -13.22 -1.45
C VAL A 71 -14.19 -12.50 -1.47
N HIS A 72 -14.31 -11.36 -0.77
CA HIS A 72 -15.61 -10.71 -0.55
C HIS A 72 -16.06 -9.82 -1.70
N ASN A 73 -15.15 -9.03 -2.27
CA ASN A 73 -15.50 -7.98 -3.24
C ASN A 73 -15.36 -8.45 -4.68
N THR A 74 -14.36 -9.26 -4.98
CA THR A 74 -14.08 -9.74 -6.35
C THR A 74 -14.77 -11.06 -6.65
N ALA A 75 -14.42 -12.13 -5.92
CA ALA A 75 -14.97 -13.47 -6.13
C ALA A 75 -16.39 -13.60 -5.57
N LYS A 76 -16.76 -12.79 -4.57
CA LYS A 76 -18.06 -12.80 -3.89
C LYS A 76 -18.46 -14.19 -3.43
N VAL A 77 -17.52 -14.87 -2.75
CA VAL A 77 -17.71 -16.25 -2.28
C VAL A 77 -18.92 -16.34 -1.36
N GLU A 78 -19.79 -17.31 -1.64
CA GLU A 78 -21.01 -17.57 -0.86
C GLU A 78 -20.75 -18.59 0.26
N GLU A 79 -21.62 -18.60 1.27
CA GLU A 79 -21.58 -19.59 2.33
C GLU A 79 -21.74 -21.02 1.78
N GLY A 80 -20.93 -21.95 2.28
CA GLY A 80 -20.93 -23.35 1.82
C GLY A 80 -20.18 -23.60 0.51
N ALA A 81 -19.63 -22.56 -0.14
CA ALA A 81 -18.83 -22.75 -1.34
C ALA A 81 -17.53 -23.52 -1.07
N VAL A 82 -17.13 -24.37 -2.02
CA VAL A 82 -15.81 -25.01 -2.03
C VAL A 82 -14.85 -24.11 -2.79
N ALA A 83 -13.80 -23.63 -2.10
CA ALA A 83 -12.80 -22.75 -2.68
C ALA A 83 -11.43 -23.43 -2.80
N ALA A 84 -10.67 -23.03 -3.81
CA ALA A 84 -9.26 -23.39 -3.96
C ALA A 84 -8.40 -22.12 -3.90
N VAL A 85 -7.37 -22.12 -3.07
CA VAL A 85 -6.40 -21.03 -2.95
C VAL A 85 -5.06 -21.51 -3.47
N PHE A 86 -4.57 -20.86 -4.52
CA PHE A 86 -3.27 -21.17 -5.11
C PHE A 86 -2.24 -20.13 -4.66
N GLY A 87 -1.32 -20.58 -3.79
CA GLY A 87 -0.33 -19.72 -3.12
C GLY A 87 -0.73 -19.43 -1.67
N LEU A 88 0.10 -19.88 -0.73
CA LEU A 88 -0.05 -19.67 0.71
C LEU A 88 1.13 -18.82 1.16
N GLY A 89 1.04 -17.50 0.96
CA GLY A 89 2.16 -16.57 1.13
C GLY A 89 3.02 -16.82 2.38
N ALA A 90 4.32 -16.48 2.29
CA ALA A 90 5.34 -16.71 3.30
C ALA A 90 5.44 -15.60 4.34
#